data_AF-A0A918Q5Y8-F1
#
_entry.id   AF-A0A918Q5Y8-F1
#
_cell.length_a   1.000
_cell.length_b   1.000
_cell.length_c   1.000
_cell.angle_alpha   90.00
_cell.angle_beta   90.00
_cell.angle_gamma   90.00
#
_symmetry.space_group_name_H-M   'P 1'
#
loop_
_entity.id
_entity.type
_entity.pdbx_description
1 polymer ?
#
loop_
_entity_poly.entity_id
_entity_poly.type
_entity_poly.pdbx_seq_one_letter_code
_entity_poly.pdbx_strand_id
1 'polypeptide(L)'
;MLTPYQFASNTPIQAIDLDGLEAFYVQYGFRGSVPLLANGLGVTASYNIGVAFDLDKNIGVYQTLSLGGQQGIGLTLGGSGGINWQVNNIQDMEGLGVNVGGFIGGPPGVSLPFEASAELTLNPKAEKVSDLLSGFNFGIPSIPGITYDASIYGEGAYTNFSGITNLGDDYLEFSKSFNKMINDFELNLDHKLKNINLDSKKIGFDSKNFSNQIYNLLYEANLVPEIDLPEVIVRPEK
;
A
#
# COMPACT_ATOMS: atom_id res chain seq x y z
N MET A 1 -42.76 -7.59 -19.20
CA MET A 1 -41.63 -7.82 -20.14
C MET A 1 -40.59 -6.76 -19.79
N LEU A 2 -39.56 -7.12 -19.01
CA LEU A 2 -38.45 -6.22 -18.67
C LEU A 2 -37.50 -6.20 -19.87
N THR A 3 -37.17 -5.03 -20.39
CA THR A 3 -36.25 -4.91 -21.53
C THR A 3 -34.81 -4.97 -21.01
N PRO A 4 -33.88 -5.67 -21.70
CA PRO A 4 -32.48 -5.78 -21.28
C PRO A 4 -31.69 -4.45 -21.36
N TYR A 5 -32.37 -3.33 -21.62
CA TYR A 5 -31.80 -1.98 -21.71
C TYR A 5 -32.22 -1.06 -20.56
N GLN A 6 -32.88 -1.57 -19.52
CA GLN A 6 -33.14 -0.78 -18.31
C GLN A 6 -31.88 -0.72 -17.44
N PHE A 7 -30.96 0.17 -17.80
CA PHE A 7 -29.96 0.67 -16.86
C PHE A 7 -30.70 1.36 -15.70
N ALA A 8 -30.51 0.85 -14.49
CA ALA A 8 -30.87 1.53 -13.24
C ALA A 8 -32.33 2.04 -13.14
N SER A 9 -33.31 1.26 -13.58
CA SER A 9 -34.75 1.52 -13.34
C SER A 9 -35.26 2.94 -13.64
N ASN A 10 -34.63 3.68 -14.56
CA ASN A 10 -34.89 5.09 -14.85
C ASN A 10 -34.71 6.05 -13.65
N THR A 11 -33.90 5.71 -12.65
CA THR A 11 -33.46 6.61 -11.57
C THR A 11 -31.96 6.87 -11.64
N PRO A 12 -31.44 7.49 -12.73
CA PRO A 12 -30.01 7.68 -12.94
C PRO A 12 -29.31 8.58 -11.90
N ILE A 13 -30.08 9.28 -11.05
CA ILE A 13 -29.57 10.12 -9.96
C ILE A 13 -29.45 9.37 -8.63
N GLN A 14 -30.19 8.26 -8.44
CA GLN A 14 -30.19 7.50 -7.17
C GLN A 14 -29.44 6.16 -7.27
N ALA A 15 -29.13 5.71 -8.48
CA ALA A 15 -28.28 4.57 -8.74
C ALA A 15 -27.05 5.07 -9.51
N ILE A 16 -26.22 5.86 -8.83
CA ILE A 16 -24.80 5.80 -9.12
C ILE A 16 -24.41 4.41 -8.64
N ASP A 17 -24.38 3.50 -9.60
CA ASP A 17 -23.86 2.17 -9.40
C ASP A 17 -22.35 2.31 -9.15
N LEU A 18 -21.97 2.31 -7.87
CA LEU A 18 -20.58 2.24 -7.43
C LEU A 18 -20.08 0.79 -7.45
N ASP A 19 -20.75 -0.14 -8.14
CA ASP A 19 -20.31 -1.54 -8.31
C ASP A 19 -18.96 -1.68 -9.06
N GLY A 20 -18.25 -0.58 -9.34
CA GLY A 20 -16.81 -0.56 -9.59
C GLY A 20 -16.07 -0.38 -8.27
N LEU A 21 -16.04 -1.43 -7.46
CA LEU A 21 -15.48 -1.47 -6.12
C LEU A 21 -14.14 -0.72 -6.00
N GLU A 22 -14.03 0.10 -4.96
CA GLU A 22 -12.77 0.75 -4.61
C GLU A 22 -11.97 -0.12 -3.63
N ALA A 23 -10.68 -0.35 -3.92
CA ALA A 23 -9.74 -0.81 -2.90
C ALA A 23 -8.95 0.36 -2.33
N PHE A 24 -8.91 0.45 -1.02
CA PHE A 24 -8.08 1.37 -0.26
C PHE A 24 -6.82 0.66 0.15
N TYR A 25 -5.69 1.34 0.10
CA TYR A 25 -4.46 0.76 0.61
C TYR A 25 -3.61 1.78 1.35
N VAL A 26 -2.80 1.25 2.25
CA VAL A 26 -1.81 2.00 3.03
C VAL A 26 -0.53 1.19 2.98
N GLN A 27 0.58 1.82 2.65
CA GLN A 27 1.87 1.18 2.55
C GLN A 27 2.97 2.00 3.17
N TYR A 28 4.01 1.31 3.62
CA TYR A 28 5.27 1.90 4.00
C TYR A 28 6.34 1.39 3.05
N GLY A 29 7.15 2.30 2.51
CA GLY A 29 8.12 1.95 1.50
C GLY A 29 9.41 2.73 1.60
N PHE A 30 10.40 2.22 0.89
CA PHE A 30 11.61 2.95 0.57
C PHE A 30 11.76 3.03 -0.95
N ARG A 31 12.27 4.16 -1.42
CA ARG A 31 12.55 4.45 -2.83
C ARG A 31 13.92 5.11 -2.91
N GLY A 32 14.80 4.56 -3.74
CA GLY A 32 16.12 5.09 -4.00
C GLY A 32 16.31 5.39 -5.48
N SER A 33 16.81 6.58 -5.79
CA SER A 33 17.00 7.05 -7.15
C SER A 33 18.42 7.57 -7.33
N VAL A 34 19.16 6.96 -8.25
CA VAL A 34 20.60 7.25 -8.47
C VAL A 34 20.81 7.72 -9.91
N PRO A 35 21.26 8.96 -10.14
CA PRO A 35 21.62 9.43 -11.47
C PRO A 35 22.86 8.67 -11.97
N LEU A 36 22.78 8.13 -13.19
CA LEU A 36 23.91 7.49 -13.87
C LEU A 36 24.56 8.40 -14.90
N LEU A 37 23.84 9.46 -15.32
CA LEU A 37 24.27 10.42 -16.33
C LEU A 37 24.25 11.84 -15.76
N ALA A 38 25.10 12.71 -16.32
CA ALA A 38 25.26 14.10 -15.86
C ALA A 38 23.98 14.95 -16.00
N ASN A 39 23.03 14.54 -16.84
CA ASN A 39 21.72 15.19 -17.01
C ASN A 39 20.67 14.73 -15.98
N GLY A 40 21.08 13.98 -14.96
CA GLY A 40 20.21 13.47 -13.89
C GLY A 40 19.46 12.20 -14.26
N LEU A 41 19.60 11.68 -15.48
CA LEU A 41 19.00 10.40 -15.86
C LEU A 41 19.69 9.26 -15.12
N GLY A 42 18.91 8.31 -14.61
CA GLY A 42 19.46 7.17 -13.92
C GLY A 42 18.43 6.08 -13.64
N VAL A 43 18.75 5.27 -12.64
CA VAL A 43 17.93 4.13 -12.21
C VAL A 43 17.23 4.45 -10.91
N THR A 44 16.07 3.85 -10.74
CA THR A 44 15.31 3.90 -9.49
C THR A 44 14.84 2.51 -9.11
N ALA A 45 14.77 2.28 -7.81
CA ALA A 45 14.25 1.06 -7.22
C ALA A 45 13.43 1.43 -5.99
N SER A 46 12.28 0.79 -5.83
CA SER A 46 11.46 0.93 -4.64
C SER A 46 10.96 -0.41 -4.14
N TYR A 47 10.73 -0.48 -2.84
CA TYR A 47 10.09 -1.61 -2.18
C TYR A 47 9.09 -1.09 -1.17
N ASN A 48 7.86 -1.54 -1.29
CA ASN A 48 6.73 -1.12 -0.47
C ASN A 48 6.13 -2.36 0.20
N ILE A 49 5.66 -2.19 1.43
CA ILE A 49 4.88 -3.17 2.17
C ILE A 49 3.62 -2.46 2.62
N GLY A 50 2.47 -3.02 2.34
CA GLY A 50 1.20 -2.37 2.67
C GLY A 50 0.11 -3.32 3.05
N VAL A 51 -1.01 -2.73 3.40
CA VAL A 51 -2.27 -3.42 3.65
C VAL A 51 -3.30 -2.79 2.73
N ALA A 52 -4.04 -3.63 2.02
CA ALA A 52 -5.15 -3.22 1.16
C ALA A 52 -6.47 -3.76 1.73
N PHE A 53 -7.55 -3.01 1.49
CA PHE A 53 -8.91 -3.25 1.93
C PHE A 53 -9.86 -2.97 0.76
N ASP A 54 -10.87 -3.81 0.53
CA ASP A 54 -11.94 -3.53 -0.41
C ASP A 54 -13.31 -3.40 0.29
N LEU A 55 -14.33 -2.98 -0.46
CA LEU A 55 -15.70 -2.82 0.05
C LEU A 55 -16.37 -4.15 0.44
N ASP A 56 -15.89 -5.28 -0.12
CA ASP A 56 -16.28 -6.63 0.29
C ASP A 56 -15.65 -7.06 1.62
N LYS A 57 -14.94 -6.12 2.27
CA LYS A 57 -14.25 -6.29 3.54
C LYS A 57 -13.11 -7.31 3.47
N ASN A 58 -12.58 -7.58 2.29
CA ASN A 58 -11.32 -8.31 2.21
C ASN A 58 -10.19 -7.39 2.66
N ILE A 59 -9.24 -7.96 3.39
CA ILE A 59 -8.00 -7.33 3.80
C ILE A 59 -6.84 -8.23 3.45
N GLY A 60 -5.74 -7.65 2.96
CA GLY A 60 -4.53 -8.40 2.69
C GLY A 60 -3.28 -7.55 2.86
N VAL A 61 -2.20 -8.19 3.31
CA VAL A 61 -0.86 -7.59 3.30
C VAL A 61 -0.22 -7.89 1.96
N TYR A 62 0.29 -6.86 1.31
CA TYR A 62 1.02 -6.98 0.07
C TYR A 62 2.42 -6.39 0.19
N GLN A 63 3.25 -6.78 -0.76
CA GLN A 63 4.55 -6.18 -1.00
C GLN A 63 4.67 -5.86 -2.49
N THR A 64 5.27 -4.71 -2.79
CA THR A 64 5.48 -4.25 -4.16
C THR A 64 6.96 -3.96 -4.36
N LEU A 65 7.57 -4.61 -5.34
CA LEU A 65 8.92 -4.29 -5.80
C LEU A 65 8.81 -3.52 -7.11
N SER A 66 9.49 -2.39 -7.23
CA SER A 66 9.50 -1.61 -8.47
C SER A 66 10.92 -1.28 -8.91
N LEU A 67 11.14 -1.29 -10.23
CA LEU A 67 12.42 -0.99 -10.87
C LEU A 67 12.18 -0.18 -12.14
N GLY A 68 13.00 0.84 -12.38
CA GLY A 68 12.88 1.61 -13.62
C GLY A 68 13.87 2.74 -13.77
N GLY A 69 13.43 3.75 -14.54
CA GLY A 69 14.20 4.92 -14.88
C GLY A 69 13.73 6.15 -14.11
N GLN A 70 14.64 7.09 -13.90
CA GLN A 70 14.34 8.34 -13.22
C GLN A 70 15.14 9.51 -13.79
N GLN A 71 14.69 10.72 -13.49
CA GLN A 71 15.42 11.96 -13.67
C GLN A 71 15.48 12.71 -12.34
N GLY A 72 16.68 12.85 -11.80
CA GLY A 72 16.93 13.48 -10.50
C GLY A 72 17.90 12.67 -9.64
N ILE A 73 17.83 12.87 -8.33
CA ILE A 73 18.46 12.03 -7.33
C ILE A 73 17.56 12.07 -6.11
N GLY A 74 17.53 10.99 -5.35
CA GLY A 74 16.92 11.10 -4.05
C GLY A 74 16.69 9.78 -3.36
N LEU A 75 16.24 9.93 -2.13
CA LEU A 75 15.89 8.82 -1.26
C LEU A 75 14.63 9.21 -0.52
N THR A 76 13.63 8.36 -0.62
CA THR A 76 12.37 8.50 0.13
C THR A 76 12.18 7.27 0.99
N LEU A 77 11.80 7.48 2.25
CA LEU A 77 11.33 6.46 3.17
C LEU A 77 10.04 6.99 3.78
N GLY A 78 8.96 6.22 3.78
CA GLY A 78 7.75 6.69 4.44
C GLY A 78 6.48 5.90 4.16
N GLY A 79 5.43 6.27 4.89
CA GLY A 79 4.06 5.87 4.63
C GLY A 79 3.46 6.57 3.40
N SER A 80 2.60 5.88 2.67
CA SER A 80 1.73 6.42 1.63
C SER A 80 0.43 5.63 1.63
N GLY A 81 -0.61 6.14 0.99
CA GLY A 81 -1.85 5.42 0.79
C GLY A 81 -2.52 5.89 -0.49
N GLY A 82 -3.62 5.24 -0.85
CA GLY A 82 -4.35 5.59 -2.04
C GLY A 82 -5.59 4.73 -2.23
N ILE A 83 -6.23 4.95 -3.37
CA ILE A 83 -7.47 4.29 -3.74
C ILE A 83 -7.30 3.78 -5.17
N ASN A 84 -7.60 2.50 -5.39
CA ASN A 84 -7.72 1.88 -6.71
C ASN A 84 -9.20 1.79 -7.06
N TRP A 85 -9.63 2.53 -8.09
CA TRP A 85 -11.06 2.73 -8.43
C TRP A 85 -11.56 1.72 -9.47
N GLN A 86 -10.73 0.76 -9.84
CA GLN A 86 -10.97 -0.16 -10.95
C GLN A 86 -10.62 -1.61 -10.60
N VAL A 87 -10.47 -1.91 -9.32
CA VAL A 87 -10.17 -3.26 -8.85
C VAL A 87 -11.42 -3.85 -8.21
N ASN A 88 -11.86 -5.01 -8.65
CA ASN A 88 -13.10 -5.58 -8.10
C ASN A 88 -12.86 -6.18 -6.71
N ASN A 89 -11.61 -6.55 -6.42
CA ASN A 89 -11.16 -7.05 -5.13
C ASN A 89 -9.68 -6.69 -4.96
N ILE A 90 -9.16 -6.81 -3.73
CA ILE A 90 -7.74 -6.58 -3.49
C ILE A 90 -6.81 -7.59 -4.19
N GLN A 91 -7.26 -8.80 -4.54
CA GLN A 91 -6.46 -9.73 -5.36
C GLN A 91 -6.15 -9.16 -6.76
N ASP A 92 -6.99 -8.30 -7.31
CA ASP A 92 -6.78 -7.71 -8.64
C ASP A 92 -5.60 -6.72 -8.65
N MET A 93 -5.11 -6.29 -7.47
CA MET A 93 -3.87 -5.54 -7.32
C MET A 93 -2.62 -6.43 -7.45
N GLU A 94 -2.76 -7.76 -7.44
CA GLU A 94 -1.64 -8.70 -7.60
C GLU A 94 -1.18 -8.78 -9.06
N GLY A 95 0.14 -8.68 -9.27
CA GLY A 95 0.74 -8.85 -10.58
C GLY A 95 1.67 -7.71 -10.97
N LEU A 96 1.81 -7.52 -12.27
CA LEU A 96 2.70 -6.50 -12.83
C LEU A 96 2.00 -5.14 -12.88
N GLY A 97 2.77 -4.06 -12.79
CA GLY A 97 2.27 -2.69 -12.87
C GLY A 97 3.31 -1.74 -13.44
N VAL A 98 2.90 -0.49 -13.65
CA VAL A 98 3.73 0.62 -14.09
C VAL A 98 3.43 1.82 -13.19
N ASN A 99 4.46 2.38 -12.57
CA ASN A 99 4.34 3.49 -11.64
C ASN A 99 5.04 4.71 -12.23
N VAL A 100 4.34 5.84 -12.29
CA VAL A 100 4.89 7.12 -12.72
C VAL A 100 4.66 8.15 -11.63
N GLY A 101 5.68 8.86 -11.23
CA GLY A 101 5.53 9.78 -10.12
C GLY A 101 6.73 10.69 -9.94
N GLY A 102 6.69 11.43 -8.84
CA GLY A 102 7.82 12.22 -8.40
C GLY A 102 7.74 12.53 -6.91
N PHE A 103 8.88 12.84 -6.35
CA PHE A 103 8.99 13.29 -4.97
C PHE A 103 9.88 14.53 -4.90
N ILE A 104 9.61 15.38 -3.92
CA ILE A 104 10.39 16.58 -3.61
C ILE A 104 10.65 16.56 -2.11
N GLY A 105 11.91 16.35 -1.76
CA GLY A 105 12.46 16.40 -0.42
C GLY A 105 13.18 17.71 -0.13
N GLY A 106 13.39 17.98 1.15
CA GLY A 106 14.25 19.07 1.58
C GLY A 106 15.72 18.67 1.56
N PRO A 107 16.65 19.64 1.71
CA PRO A 107 18.07 19.34 1.89
C PRO A 107 18.30 18.46 3.14
N PRO A 108 19.45 17.76 3.25
CA PRO A 108 19.79 16.98 4.42
C PRO A 108 19.58 17.76 5.72
N GLY A 109 18.70 17.27 6.61
CA GLY A 109 18.31 17.93 7.86
C GLY A 109 17.02 18.76 7.81
N VAL A 110 16.40 18.94 6.64
CA VAL A 110 15.08 19.55 6.47
C VAL A 110 14.15 18.52 5.83
N SER A 111 13.25 17.92 6.62
CA SER A 111 12.25 17.01 6.07
C SER A 111 11.10 17.82 5.47
N LEU A 112 11.00 17.82 4.14
CA LEU A 112 9.78 18.18 3.42
C LEU A 112 9.23 16.89 2.82
N PRO A 113 8.21 16.28 3.42
CA PRO A 113 7.68 15.05 2.90
C PRO A 113 6.64 15.41 1.84
N PHE A 114 7.00 15.39 0.56
CA PHE A 114 6.02 15.40 -0.52
C PHE A 114 6.41 14.37 -1.58
N GLU A 115 5.59 13.34 -1.74
CA GLU A 115 5.65 12.37 -2.82
C GLU A 115 4.27 12.33 -3.47
N ALA A 116 4.21 12.42 -4.79
CA ALA A 116 2.99 12.23 -5.54
C ALA A 116 3.27 11.22 -6.66
N SER A 117 2.52 10.14 -6.70
CA SER A 117 2.77 9.03 -7.60
C SER A 117 1.46 8.46 -8.12
N ALA A 118 1.36 8.27 -9.43
CA ALA A 118 0.28 7.54 -10.05
C ALA A 118 0.78 6.13 -10.40
N GLU A 119 0.00 5.11 -10.04
CA GLU A 119 0.28 3.71 -10.30
C GLU A 119 -0.77 3.18 -11.26
N LEU A 120 -0.31 2.40 -12.22
CA LEU A 120 -1.12 1.72 -13.21
C LEU A 120 -0.81 0.24 -13.07
N THR A 121 -1.65 -0.52 -12.37
CA THR A 121 -1.46 -1.97 -12.25
C THR A 121 -1.95 -2.65 -13.53
N LEU A 122 -1.05 -3.35 -14.22
CA LEU A 122 -1.37 -4.14 -15.40
C LEU A 122 -1.88 -5.50 -14.92
N ASN A 123 -3.19 -5.63 -14.73
CA ASN A 123 -3.77 -6.92 -14.41
C ASN A 123 -3.53 -7.89 -15.58
N PRO A 124 -2.73 -8.97 -15.42
CA PRO A 124 -2.46 -9.90 -16.50
C PRO A 124 -3.70 -10.69 -16.92
N LYS A 125 -4.78 -10.65 -16.12
CA LYS A 125 -6.10 -11.22 -16.41
C LYS A 125 -7.06 -10.19 -17.02
N ALA A 126 -6.64 -8.94 -17.24
CA ALA A 126 -7.47 -7.91 -17.87
C ALA A 126 -7.80 -8.30 -19.31
N GLU A 127 -9.09 -8.35 -19.63
CA GLU A 127 -9.56 -8.63 -20.98
C GLU A 127 -9.72 -7.35 -21.82
N LYS A 128 -9.81 -6.17 -21.19
CA LYS A 128 -9.93 -4.87 -21.88
C LYS A 128 -8.83 -3.91 -21.45
N VAL A 129 -8.48 -2.99 -22.35
CA VAL A 129 -7.53 -1.89 -22.09
C VAL A 129 -8.04 -0.94 -21.01
N SER A 130 -9.36 -0.78 -20.88
CA SER A 130 -9.98 -0.05 -19.76
C SER A 130 -9.60 -0.65 -18.42
N ASP A 131 -9.46 -1.97 -18.36
CA ASP A 131 -9.18 -2.75 -17.15
C ASP A 131 -7.66 -2.75 -16.83
N LEU A 132 -6.85 -2.08 -17.66
CA LEU A 132 -5.42 -1.83 -17.41
C LEU A 132 -5.18 -0.54 -16.63
N LEU A 133 -6.17 0.37 -16.52
CA LEU A 133 -6.02 1.68 -15.87
C LEU A 133 -6.43 1.64 -14.39
N SER A 134 -5.84 0.74 -13.62
CA SER A 134 -6.43 0.26 -12.36
C SER A 134 -6.41 1.20 -11.14
N GLY A 135 -5.83 2.40 -11.22
CA GLY A 135 -5.83 3.30 -10.07
C GLY A 135 -5.19 4.66 -10.29
N PHE A 136 -5.45 5.56 -9.35
CA PHE A 136 -4.67 6.78 -9.18
C PHE A 136 -4.21 6.81 -7.74
N ASN A 137 -2.94 6.50 -7.54
CA ASN A 137 -2.33 6.61 -6.24
C ASN A 137 -2.18 8.10 -5.91
N PHE A 138 -2.50 8.48 -4.68
CA PHE A 138 -2.18 9.81 -4.17
C PHE A 138 -1.45 9.60 -2.87
N GLY A 139 -0.13 9.43 -2.97
CA GLY A 139 0.73 9.30 -1.80
C GLY A 139 0.55 10.51 -0.90
N ILE A 140 -0.23 10.37 0.18
CA ILE A 140 -0.24 11.37 1.23
C ILE A 140 1.08 11.18 1.97
N PRO A 141 1.91 12.24 2.07
CA PRO A 141 3.30 12.08 2.43
C PRO A 141 3.53 11.44 3.79
N SER A 142 4.45 10.47 3.76
CA SER A 142 5.20 9.87 4.85
C SER A 142 4.78 10.24 6.26
N ILE A 143 3.81 9.51 6.78
CA ILE A 143 3.49 9.52 8.21
C ILE A 143 4.24 8.34 8.85
N PRO A 144 5.32 8.56 9.64
CA PRO A 144 6.42 9.51 9.45
C PRO A 144 7.38 9.06 8.34
N GLY A 145 8.13 9.98 7.73
CA GLY A 145 9.25 9.60 6.87
C GLY A 145 10.11 10.75 6.38
N ILE A 146 11.08 10.40 5.54
CA ILE A 146 12.22 11.22 5.16
C ILE A 146 12.36 11.16 3.65
N THR A 147 12.29 12.32 3.01
CA THR A 147 12.55 12.51 1.58
C THR A 147 13.74 13.47 1.44
N TYR A 148 14.76 13.04 0.70
CA TYR A 148 15.90 13.87 0.33
C TYR A 148 15.91 14.11 -1.17
N ASP A 149 16.07 15.39 -1.54
CA ASP A 149 16.21 15.85 -2.93
C ASP A 149 14.96 15.56 -3.80
N ALA A 150 15.02 15.77 -5.11
CA ALA A 150 13.88 15.66 -6.01
C ALA A 150 14.14 14.72 -7.19
N SER A 151 13.11 13.94 -7.54
CA SER A 151 13.15 13.03 -8.68
C SER A 151 11.77 12.86 -9.30
N ILE A 152 11.73 12.69 -10.61
CA ILE A 152 10.61 12.09 -11.33
C ILE A 152 11.01 10.71 -11.84
N TYR A 153 10.09 9.76 -11.86
CA TYR A 153 10.38 8.38 -12.19
C TYR A 153 9.27 7.70 -12.99
N GLY A 154 9.69 6.65 -13.70
CA GLY A 154 8.83 5.65 -14.33
C GLY A 154 9.38 4.26 -14.04
N GLU A 155 8.59 3.42 -13.38
CA GLU A 155 8.99 2.11 -12.87
C GLU A 155 8.04 1.02 -13.35
N GLY A 156 8.56 -0.17 -13.66
CA GLY A 156 7.75 -1.38 -13.66
C GLY A 156 7.65 -1.91 -12.23
N ALA A 157 6.47 -2.33 -11.82
CA ALA A 157 6.19 -2.83 -10.48
C ALA A 157 5.72 -4.29 -10.52
N TYR A 158 5.95 -5.03 -9.44
CA TYR A 158 5.36 -6.32 -9.19
C TYR A 158 4.82 -6.36 -7.76
N THR A 159 3.51 -6.52 -7.63
CA THR A 159 2.78 -6.57 -6.36
C THR A 159 2.39 -8.02 -6.07
N ASN A 160 2.62 -8.45 -4.83
CA ASN A 160 2.29 -9.80 -4.36
C ASN A 160 1.66 -9.76 -2.97
N PHE A 161 0.55 -10.47 -2.77
CA PHE A 161 -0.11 -10.62 -1.48
C PHE A 161 0.49 -11.78 -0.68
N SER A 162 0.75 -11.55 0.60
CA SER A 162 1.19 -12.59 1.54
C SER A 162 0.02 -13.32 2.21
N GLY A 163 -1.21 -12.85 1.99
CA GLY A 163 -2.43 -13.44 2.49
C GLY A 163 -3.60 -12.47 2.31
N ILE A 164 -4.80 -13.02 2.09
CA ILE A 164 -6.05 -12.27 1.99
C ILE A 164 -7.09 -12.97 2.86
N THR A 165 -7.81 -12.20 3.66
CA THR A 165 -8.86 -12.68 4.57
C THR A 165 -10.06 -11.75 4.49
N ASN A 166 -11.27 -12.26 4.74
CA ASN A 166 -12.49 -11.47 4.75
C ASN A 166 -12.85 -11.08 6.19
N LEU A 167 -13.03 -9.78 6.47
CA LEU A 167 -13.41 -9.26 7.80
C LEU A 167 -14.88 -9.49 8.15
N GLY A 168 -15.69 -9.95 7.19
CA GLY A 168 -17.05 -10.43 7.45
C GLY A 168 -17.08 -11.71 8.27
N ASP A 169 -15.98 -12.46 8.29
CA ASP A 169 -15.75 -13.59 9.19
C ASP A 169 -15.14 -13.08 10.52
N ASP A 170 -15.57 -13.67 11.63
CA ASP A 170 -15.35 -13.23 13.02
C ASP A 170 -14.06 -12.41 13.28
N TYR A 171 -14.17 -11.20 13.87
CA TYR A 171 -13.06 -10.28 14.15
C TYR A 171 -11.88 -10.95 14.89
N LEU A 172 -12.19 -11.93 15.74
CA LEU A 172 -11.18 -12.67 16.49
C LEU A 172 -10.31 -13.55 15.58
N GLU A 173 -10.87 -14.06 14.49
CA GLU A 173 -10.19 -14.81 13.44
C GLU A 173 -9.36 -13.88 12.55
N PHE A 174 -9.88 -12.68 12.26
CA PHE A 174 -9.11 -11.62 11.61
C PHE A 174 -7.85 -11.24 12.40
N SER A 175 -7.97 -10.90 13.68
CA SER A 175 -6.82 -10.48 14.49
C SER A 175 -5.74 -11.56 14.56
N LYS A 176 -6.15 -12.84 14.65
CA LYS A 176 -5.21 -13.98 14.61
C LYS A 176 -4.55 -14.12 13.23
N SER A 177 -5.33 -14.01 12.15
CA SER A 177 -4.85 -14.12 10.78
C SER A 177 -3.92 -12.97 10.40
N PHE A 178 -4.25 -11.75 10.82
CA PHE A 178 -3.44 -10.55 10.62
C PHE A 178 -2.12 -10.64 11.38
N ASN A 179 -2.14 -10.98 12.67
CA ASN A 179 -0.92 -11.17 13.45
C ASN A 179 -0.04 -12.29 12.88
N LYS A 180 -0.65 -13.40 12.43
CA LYS A 180 0.07 -14.47 11.75
C LYS A 180 0.70 -13.97 10.45
N MET A 181 -0.04 -13.23 9.63
CA MET A 181 0.44 -12.67 8.37
C MET A 181 1.61 -11.69 8.58
N ILE A 182 1.54 -10.83 9.60
CA ILE A 182 2.64 -9.93 9.99
C ILE A 182 3.87 -10.73 10.46
N ASN A 183 3.67 -11.76 11.29
CA ASN A 183 4.76 -12.61 11.76
C ASN A 183 5.42 -13.41 10.61
N ASP A 184 4.63 -13.99 9.72
CA ASP A 184 5.11 -14.74 8.56
C ASP A 184 5.88 -13.80 7.62
N PHE A 185 5.40 -12.57 7.45
CA PHE A 185 6.07 -11.52 6.72
C PHE A 185 7.43 -11.15 7.35
N GLU A 186 7.47 -10.88 8.66
CA GLU A 186 8.70 -10.60 9.40
C GLU A 186 9.74 -11.71 9.22
N LEU A 187 9.32 -12.96 9.42
CA LEU A 187 10.21 -14.12 9.28
C LEU A 187 10.79 -14.23 7.87
N ASN A 188 9.97 -13.99 6.85
CA ASN A 188 10.39 -14.02 5.45
C ASN A 188 11.35 -12.86 5.12
N LEU A 189 11.04 -11.66 5.59
CA LEU A 189 11.88 -10.47 5.42
C LEU A 189 13.24 -10.65 6.12
N ASP A 190 13.24 -11.08 7.38
CA ASP A 190 14.46 -11.35 8.15
C ASP A 190 15.33 -12.40 7.46
N HIS A 191 14.72 -13.47 6.97
CA HIS A 191 15.43 -14.52 6.26
C HIS A 191 16.07 -13.99 4.97
N LYS A 192 15.33 -13.19 4.18
CA LYS A 192 15.85 -12.55 2.96
C LYS A 192 16.96 -11.54 3.24
N LEU A 193 16.83 -10.72 4.28
CA LEU A 193 17.83 -9.71 4.66
C LEU A 193 19.11 -10.32 5.23
N LYS A 194 18.99 -11.37 6.05
CA LYS A 194 20.16 -12.13 6.54
C LYS A 194 20.97 -12.74 5.41
N ASN A 195 20.32 -13.21 4.34
CA ASN A 195 21.01 -13.74 3.16
C ASN A 195 21.88 -12.70 2.43
N ILE A 196 21.67 -11.40 2.69
CA ILE A 196 22.46 -10.29 2.12
C ILE A 196 23.20 -9.47 3.20
N ASN A 197 23.42 -10.04 4.39
CA ASN A 197 24.12 -9.39 5.52
C ASN A 197 23.50 -8.06 5.99
N LEU A 198 22.19 -7.89 5.81
CA LEU A 198 21.43 -6.75 6.33
C LEU A 198 20.55 -7.18 7.51
N ASP A 199 20.38 -6.27 8.47
CA ASP A 199 19.56 -6.45 9.67
C ASP A 199 18.31 -5.57 9.54
N SER A 200 17.12 -6.18 9.59
CA SER A 200 15.82 -5.49 9.47
C SER A 200 15.68 -4.32 10.44
N LYS A 201 16.24 -4.43 11.65
CA LYS A 201 16.25 -3.36 12.65
C LYS A 201 17.08 -2.15 12.25
N LYS A 202 18.13 -2.33 11.44
CA LYS A 202 18.96 -1.22 10.94
C LYS A 202 18.28 -0.45 9.81
N ILE A 203 17.29 -1.05 9.16
CA ILE A 203 16.52 -0.43 8.06
C ILE A 203 15.31 0.36 8.60
N GLY A 204 15.14 0.41 9.93
CA GLY A 204 14.06 1.16 10.59
C GLY A 204 12.69 0.48 10.50
N PHE A 205 12.61 -0.79 10.10
CA PHE A 205 11.37 -1.55 10.15
C PHE A 205 11.12 -2.03 11.58
N ASP A 206 10.17 -1.40 12.26
CA ASP A 206 9.67 -1.83 13.57
C ASP A 206 8.22 -2.28 13.41
N SER A 207 8.02 -3.59 13.36
CA SER A 207 6.71 -4.19 13.14
C SER A 207 5.70 -3.92 14.26
N LYS A 208 6.16 -3.67 15.49
CA LYS A 208 5.27 -3.28 16.59
C LYS A 208 4.68 -1.89 16.33
N ASN A 209 5.53 -0.98 15.85
CA ASN A 209 5.09 0.36 15.47
C ASN A 209 4.28 0.34 14.17
N PHE A 210 4.65 -0.48 13.19
CA PHE A 210 3.89 -0.62 11.94
C PHE A 210 2.49 -1.20 12.16
N SER A 211 2.37 -2.28 12.95
CA SER A 211 1.07 -2.87 13.30
C SER A 211 0.18 -1.88 14.05
N ASN A 212 0.74 -1.17 15.04
CA ASN A 212 0.01 -0.13 15.78
C ASN A 212 -0.39 1.06 14.89
N GLN A 213 0.48 1.48 13.97
CA GLN A 213 0.19 2.58 13.03
C GLN A 213 -0.92 2.19 12.05
N ILE A 214 -0.86 0.99 11.48
CA ILE A 214 -1.91 0.46 10.62
C ILE A 214 -3.21 0.35 11.42
N TYR A 215 -3.18 -0.24 12.61
CA TYR A 215 -4.37 -0.35 13.48
C TYR A 215 -5.00 1.00 13.76
N ASN A 216 -4.21 1.99 14.18
CA ASN A 216 -4.71 3.35 14.44
C ASN A 216 -5.33 3.96 13.19
N LEU A 217 -4.73 3.75 12.02
CA LEU A 217 -5.24 4.29 10.77
C LEU A 217 -6.58 3.63 10.35
N LEU A 218 -6.72 2.32 10.55
CA LEU A 218 -7.97 1.60 10.29
C LEU A 218 -9.07 1.97 11.29
N TYR A 219 -8.67 2.21 12.54
CA TYR A 219 -9.55 2.69 13.58
C TYR A 219 -10.06 4.10 13.27
N GLU A 220 -9.16 5.03 12.90
CA GLU A 220 -9.51 6.39 12.46
C GLU A 220 -10.43 6.40 11.23
N ALA A 221 -10.29 5.41 10.34
CA ALA A 221 -11.16 5.21 9.18
C ALA A 221 -12.50 4.53 9.49
N ASN A 222 -12.81 4.21 10.75
CA ASN A 222 -13.98 3.41 11.17
C ASN A 222 -14.08 2.03 10.49
N LEU A 223 -12.95 1.47 10.04
CA LEU A 223 -12.89 0.16 9.40
C LEU A 223 -12.69 -0.97 10.42
N VAL A 224 -12.21 -0.64 11.63
CA VAL A 224 -12.07 -1.56 12.75
C VAL A 224 -12.86 -0.99 13.93
N PRO A 225 -13.74 -1.79 14.57
CA PRO A 225 -14.52 -1.33 15.71
C PRO A 225 -13.60 -0.98 16.90
N GLU A 226 -14.06 -0.05 17.74
CA GLU A 226 -13.40 0.28 19.00
C GLU A 226 -13.30 -0.98 19.87
N ILE A 227 -12.08 -1.44 20.11
CA ILE A 227 -11.83 -2.53 21.04
C ILE A 227 -11.75 -1.91 22.43
N ASP A 228 -12.78 -2.11 23.24
CA ASP A 228 -12.66 -1.96 24.68
C ASP A 228 -11.65 -2.99 25.18
N LEU A 229 -10.39 -2.57 25.32
CA LEU A 229 -9.37 -3.42 25.92
C LEU A 229 -9.78 -3.66 27.38
N PRO A 230 -9.92 -4.93 27.81
CA PRO A 230 -10.30 -5.22 29.18
C PRO A 230 -9.28 -4.57 30.13
N GLU A 231 -9.80 -3.82 31.09
CA GLU A 231 -9.00 -3.11 32.08
C GLU A 231 -8.03 -4.10 32.75
N VAL A 232 -6.73 -3.94 32.51
CA VAL A 232 -5.71 -4.83 33.07
C VAL A 232 -5.59 -4.50 34.55
N ILE A 233 -6.35 -5.21 35.39
CA ILE A 233 -6.23 -5.15 36.84
C ILE A 233 -4.92 -5.86 37.21
N VAL A 234 -3.83 -5.09 37.30
CA VAL A 234 -2.56 -5.56 37.87
C VAL A 234 -2.81 -5.78 39.37
N ARG A 235 -3.06 -7.03 39.76
CA ARG A 235 -3.07 -7.39 41.17
C ARG A 235 -1.62 -7.41 41.66
N PRO A 236 -1.24 -6.60 42.67
CA PRO A 236 0.08 -6.71 43.26
C PRO A 236 0.25 -8.11 43.84
N GLU A 237 1.33 -8.80 43.45
CA GLU A 237 1.75 -10.04 44.09
C GLU A 237 2.02 -9.76 45.58
N LYS A 238 1.44 -10.60 46.45
CA LYS A 238 1.67 -10.58 47.89
C LYS A 238 2.80 -11.51 48.27
#